data_AF-E8ZAL1-F1
#
_entry.id   AF-E8ZAL1-F1
#
_cell.length_a   1.000
_cell.length_b   1.000
_cell.length_c   1.000
_cell.angle_alpha   90.00
_cell.angle_beta   90.00
_cell.angle_gamma   90.00
#
_symmetry.space_group_name_H-M   'P 1'
#
loop_
_entity.id
_entity.type
_entity.pdbx_description
1 polymer ?
#
loop_
_entity_poly.entity_id
_entity_poly.type
_entity_poly.pdbx_seq_one_letter_code
_entity_poly.pdbx_strand_id
1 'polypeptide(L)'
;HEFTALVKDMNDAQQALIATMKAGVRYSEYHIQMHQRIAGLLHKYGIVKGISEEEMVSEGLTTPFLPHGLGHALGLQVHDAGGFMQDDKGTHLAAPAMYPFLRCTRIVEPGMVLTIEPGFYFID
;
A
#
# COMPACT_ATOMS: atom_id res chain seq x y z
N HIS A 1 -16.83 11.01 -17.14
CA HIS A 1 -16.74 9.60 -17.56
C HIS A 1 -16.26 8.77 -16.38
N GLU A 2 -16.67 7.51 -16.27
CA GLU A 2 -16.47 6.62 -15.10
C GLU A 2 -15.01 6.52 -14.62
N PHE A 3 -14.06 6.41 -15.56
CA PHE A 3 -12.62 6.39 -15.24
C PHE A 3 -12.13 7.66 -14.52
N THR A 4 -12.61 8.84 -14.89
CA THR A 4 -12.26 10.10 -14.22
C THR A 4 -12.71 10.10 -12.75
N ALA A 5 -13.87 9.49 -12.46
CA ALA A 5 -14.34 9.35 -11.09
C ALA A 5 -13.45 8.39 -10.31
N LEU A 6 -13.03 7.27 -10.92
CA LEU A 6 -12.11 6.32 -10.29
C LEU A 6 -10.76 6.96 -9.96
N VAL A 7 -10.20 7.77 -10.87
CA VAL A 7 -8.95 8.52 -10.62
C VAL A 7 -9.12 9.47 -9.44
N LYS A 8 -10.25 10.20 -9.36
CA LYS A 8 -10.54 11.08 -8.23
C LYS A 8 -10.64 10.30 -6.92
N ASP A 9 -11.37 9.19 -6.91
CA ASP A 9 -11.53 8.38 -5.70
C ASP A 9 -10.21 7.73 -5.26
N MET A 10 -9.35 7.33 -6.20
CA MET A 10 -8.00 6.84 -5.90
C MET A 10 -7.14 7.93 -5.26
N ASN A 11 -7.19 9.16 -5.77
CA ASN A 11 -6.53 10.31 -5.15
C ASN A 11 -7.07 10.54 -3.72
N ASP A 12 -8.39 10.53 -3.54
CA ASP A 12 -9.00 10.73 -2.23
C ASP A 12 -8.62 9.60 -1.25
N ALA A 13 -8.55 8.35 -1.72
CA ALA A 13 -8.09 7.22 -0.92
C ALA A 13 -6.61 7.34 -0.51
N GLN A 14 -5.76 7.82 -1.42
CA GLN A 14 -4.34 8.09 -1.16
C GLN A 14 -4.16 9.18 -0.10
N GLN A 15 -4.84 10.31 -0.25
CA GLN A 15 -4.80 11.40 0.72
C GLN A 15 -5.38 10.98 2.08
N ALA A 16 -6.46 10.21 2.08
CA ALA A 16 -7.05 9.68 3.30
C ALA A 16 -6.15 8.66 4.01
N LEU A 17 -5.33 7.90 3.29
CA LEU A 17 -4.32 7.03 3.88
C LEU A 17 -3.18 7.85 4.49
N ILE A 18 -2.68 8.86 3.79
CA ILE A 18 -1.64 9.76 4.33
C ILE A 18 -2.11 10.40 5.64
N ALA A 19 -3.39 10.81 5.70
CA ALA A 19 -3.96 11.41 6.90
C ALA A 19 -4.00 10.47 8.13
N THR A 20 -3.91 9.15 7.95
CA THR A 20 -3.82 8.18 9.08
C THR A 20 -2.37 7.87 9.49
N MET A 21 -1.39 8.37 8.74
CA MET A 21 0.02 8.08 9.01
C MET A 21 0.51 8.74 10.29
N LYS A 22 1.26 7.99 11.09
CA LYS A 22 1.85 8.45 12.35
C LYS A 22 3.11 7.65 12.68
N ALA A 23 4.01 8.27 13.43
CA ALA A 23 5.16 7.58 13.98
C ALA A 23 4.73 6.45 14.93
N GLY A 24 5.54 5.38 14.98
CA GLY A 24 5.30 4.20 15.82
C GLY A 24 4.43 3.11 15.17
N VAL A 25 3.91 3.34 13.95
CA VAL A 25 3.13 2.34 13.19
C VAL A 25 4.01 1.71 12.11
N ARG A 26 3.82 0.42 11.84
CA ARG A 26 4.59 -0.26 10.81
C ARG A 26 4.09 0.11 9.42
N TYR A 27 5.01 0.36 8.48
CA TYR A 27 4.69 0.73 7.11
C TYR A 27 3.81 -0.31 6.39
N SER A 28 4.01 -1.60 6.68
CA SER A 28 3.18 -2.68 6.15
C SER A 28 1.71 -2.61 6.57
N GLU A 29 1.39 -1.96 7.69
CA GLU A 29 -0.01 -1.73 8.09
C GLU A 29 -0.70 -0.74 7.17
N TYR A 30 0.02 0.29 6.71
CA TYR A 30 -0.52 1.22 5.71
C TYR A 30 -0.71 0.55 4.35
N HIS A 31 0.17 -0.38 3.99
CA HIS A 31 0.00 -1.18 2.78
C HIS A 31 -1.30 -2.01 2.84
N ILE A 32 -1.57 -2.70 3.94
CA ILE A 32 -2.83 -3.44 4.14
C ILE A 32 -4.05 -2.50 4.12
N GLN A 33 -3.96 -1.35 4.80
CA GLN A 33 -5.01 -0.33 4.75
C GLN A 33 -5.30 0.16 3.33
N MET A 34 -4.28 0.25 2.47
CA MET A 34 -4.50 0.59 1.06
C MET A 34 -5.22 -0.53 0.32
N HIS A 35 -4.87 -1.80 0.54
CA HIS A 35 -5.60 -2.93 -0.04
C HIS A 35 -7.08 -2.94 0.40
N GLN A 36 -7.38 -2.59 1.66
CA GLN A 36 -8.76 -2.41 2.13
C GLN A 36 -9.50 -1.31 1.36
N ARG A 37 -8.84 -0.16 1.11
CA ARG A 37 -9.41 0.92 0.29
C ARG A 37 -9.63 0.50 -1.16
N ILE A 38 -8.71 -0.28 -1.74
CA ILE A 38 -8.87 -0.85 -3.09
C ILE A 38 -10.06 -1.80 -3.15
N ALA A 39 -10.27 -2.65 -2.14
CA ALA A 39 -11.46 -3.51 -2.07
C ALA A 39 -12.75 -2.69 -2.11
N GLY A 40 -12.83 -1.59 -1.34
CA GLY A 40 -13.97 -0.67 -1.39
C GLY A 40 -14.18 -0.02 -2.75
N LEU A 41 -13.11 0.32 -3.48
CA LEU A 41 -13.22 0.83 -4.84
C LEU A 41 -13.65 -0.24 -5.85
N LEU A 42 -13.14 -1.46 -5.75
CA LEU A 42 -13.58 -2.59 -6.57
C LEU A 42 -15.08 -2.83 -6.43
N HIS A 43 -15.61 -2.72 -5.20
CA HIS A 43 -17.04 -2.76 -4.93
C HIS A 43 -17.80 -1.57 -5.50
N LYS A 44 -17.36 -0.34 -5.19
CA LYS A 44 -18.03 0.90 -5.61
C LYS A 44 -18.25 0.96 -7.12
N TYR A 45 -17.26 0.49 -7.89
CA TYR A 45 -17.30 0.48 -9.35
C TYR A 45 -17.83 -0.83 -9.94
N GLY A 46 -18.26 -1.78 -9.10
CA GLY A 46 -18.83 -3.06 -9.54
C GLY A 46 -17.86 -3.93 -10.35
N ILE A 47 -16.56 -3.79 -10.12
CA ILE A 47 -15.50 -4.59 -10.78
C ILE A 47 -15.47 -5.99 -10.17
N VAL A 48 -15.63 -6.07 -8.84
CA VAL A 48 -15.80 -7.33 -8.10
C VAL A 48 -17.18 -7.30 -7.42
N LYS A 49 -17.88 -8.43 -7.40
CA LYS A 49 -19.24 -8.55 -6.87
C LYS A 49 -19.41 -9.86 -6.10
N GLY A 50 -20.26 -9.85 -5.08
CA GLY A 50 -20.70 -11.06 -4.38
C GLY A 50 -19.72 -11.62 -3.34
N ILE A 51 -18.71 -10.84 -2.94
CA ILE A 51 -17.72 -11.18 -1.91
C ILE A 51 -17.50 -9.95 -1.01
N SER A 52 -17.22 -10.10 0.29
CA SER A 52 -17.01 -8.94 1.18
C SER A 52 -15.67 -8.24 0.93
N GLU A 53 -15.54 -6.96 1.30
CA GLU A 53 -14.27 -6.22 1.16
C GLU A 53 -13.16 -6.86 1.98
N GLU A 54 -13.48 -7.34 3.19
CA GLU A 54 -12.57 -8.04 4.07
C GLU A 54 -12.06 -9.33 3.43
N GLU A 55 -12.96 -10.10 2.82
CA GLU A 55 -12.64 -11.37 2.16
C GLU A 55 -11.80 -11.15 0.91
N MET A 56 -12.08 -10.10 0.12
CA MET A 56 -11.20 -9.70 -1.01
C MET A 56 -9.76 -9.45 -0.58
N VAL A 57 -9.56 -8.82 0.59
CA VAL A 57 -8.22 -8.58 1.12
C VAL A 57 -7.59 -9.87 1.65
N SER A 58 -8.35 -10.68 2.40
CA SER A 58 -7.81 -11.93 2.98
C SER A 58 -7.44 -12.97 1.93
N GLU A 59 -8.17 -13.01 0.82
CA GLU A 59 -7.91 -13.93 -0.30
C GLU A 59 -6.94 -13.34 -1.33
N GLY A 60 -6.49 -12.09 -1.16
CA GLY A 60 -5.53 -11.43 -2.05
C GLY A 60 -6.13 -11.00 -3.39
N LEU A 61 -7.47 -10.93 -3.54
CA LEU A 61 -8.15 -10.49 -4.77
C LEU A 61 -7.86 -9.04 -5.16
N THR A 62 -7.37 -8.23 -4.22
CA THR A 62 -6.94 -6.84 -4.49
C THR A 62 -5.54 -6.77 -5.09
N THR A 63 -4.73 -7.82 -4.99
CA THR A 63 -3.31 -7.84 -5.40
C THR A 63 -3.11 -7.68 -6.91
N PRO A 64 -3.96 -8.19 -7.82
CA PRO A 64 -3.81 -7.91 -9.25
C PRO A 64 -4.03 -6.42 -9.61
N PHE A 65 -4.87 -5.72 -8.83
CA PHE A 65 -5.20 -4.31 -9.05
C PHE A 65 -4.16 -3.36 -8.42
N LEU A 66 -3.36 -3.83 -7.47
CA LEU A 66 -2.18 -3.17 -6.92
C LEU A 66 -1.05 -4.19 -6.77
N PRO A 67 -0.30 -4.51 -7.84
CA PRO A 67 0.67 -5.60 -7.86
C PRO A 67 2.05 -5.20 -7.31
N HIS A 68 2.15 -4.05 -6.66
CA HIS A 68 3.40 -3.53 -6.09
C HIS A 68 3.20 -3.00 -4.67
N GLY A 69 4.31 -2.72 -3.97
CA GLY A 69 4.28 -2.11 -2.65
C GLY A 69 3.66 -0.72 -2.66
N LEU A 70 3.11 -0.30 -1.51
CA LEU A 70 2.54 1.05 -1.33
C LEU A 70 3.56 2.18 -1.54
N GLY A 71 4.84 1.90 -1.33
CA GLY A 71 5.95 2.83 -1.49
C GLY A 71 7.21 2.35 -0.78
N HIS A 72 8.16 3.26 -0.59
CA HIS A 72 9.50 2.97 -0.11
C HIS A 72 10.14 4.19 0.57
N ALA A 73 11.28 3.97 1.23
CA ALA A 73 12.13 5.07 1.70
C ALA A 73 12.69 5.86 0.52
N LEU A 74 12.76 7.18 0.66
CA LEU A 74 13.27 8.10 -0.36
C LEU A 74 14.32 9.02 0.26
N GLY A 75 15.45 9.18 -0.44
CA GLY A 75 16.55 10.02 0.01
C GLY A 75 17.59 10.22 -1.08
N LEU A 76 18.84 9.86 -0.80
CA LEU A 76 19.93 9.95 -1.80
C LEU A 76 19.69 9.01 -2.99
N GLN A 77 19.05 7.86 -2.74
CA GLN A 77 18.60 6.94 -3.77
C GLN A 77 17.07 7.00 -3.88
N VAL A 78 16.54 6.71 -5.07
CA VAL A 78 15.08 6.63 -5.30
C VAL A 78 14.47 5.59 -4.36
N HIS A 79 14.89 4.34 -4.47
CA HIS A 79 14.64 3.32 -3.44
C HIS A 79 15.78 3.41 -2.42
N ASP A 80 15.58 4.20 -1.37
CA ASP A 80 16.62 4.43 -0.37
C ASP A 80 16.89 3.19 0.50
N ALA A 81 18.08 3.15 1.09
CA ALA A 81 18.55 2.01 1.86
C ALA A 81 17.75 1.80 3.16
N GLY A 82 17.84 0.60 3.74
CA GLY A 82 17.31 0.32 5.09
C GLY A 82 15.81 0.06 5.19
N GLY A 83 15.05 0.04 4.09
CA GLY A 83 13.60 -0.21 4.09
C GLY A 83 13.13 -1.50 4.79
N PHE A 84 14.01 -2.50 4.93
CA PHE A 84 13.73 -3.76 5.63
C PHE A 84 14.51 -3.93 6.95
N MET A 85 15.38 -3.00 7.28
CA MET A 85 16.32 -3.10 8.40
C MET A 85 15.68 -2.64 9.70
N GLN A 86 15.58 -3.49 10.71
CA GLN A 86 14.87 -3.20 11.96
C GLN A 86 15.73 -2.53 13.04
N ASP A 87 17.06 -2.63 12.92
CA ASP A 87 18.04 -2.07 13.85
C ASP A 87 19.35 -1.70 13.12
N ASP A 88 20.27 -1.05 13.82
CA ASP A 88 21.58 -0.63 13.29
C ASP A 88 22.54 -1.80 12.98
N LYS A 89 22.18 -3.03 13.35
CA LYS A 89 22.95 -4.26 13.07
C LYS A 89 22.54 -4.92 11.77
N GLY A 90 21.50 -4.42 11.10
CA GLY A 90 21.05 -4.99 9.84
C GLY A 90 20.00 -6.09 9.99
N THR A 91 19.34 -6.23 11.14
CA THR A 91 18.26 -7.23 11.31
C THR A 91 17.21 -7.05 10.22
N HIS A 92 16.98 -8.07 9.40
CA HIS A 92 16.11 -7.99 8.23
C HIS A 92 14.71 -8.52 8.54
N LEU A 93 13.68 -7.74 8.20
CA LEU A 93 12.29 -8.19 8.18
C LEU A 93 11.78 -8.14 6.74
N ALA A 94 11.64 -9.33 6.14
CA ALA A 94 11.14 -9.47 4.77
C ALA A 94 9.69 -9.00 4.63
N ALA A 95 9.29 -8.68 3.41
CA ALA A 95 7.90 -8.42 3.07
C ALA A 95 7.02 -9.67 3.35
N PRO A 96 5.73 -9.49 3.69
CA PRO A 96 4.79 -10.60 3.82
C PRO A 96 4.68 -11.39 2.50
N ALA A 97 4.48 -12.70 2.58
CA ALA A 97 4.41 -13.57 1.39
C ALA A 97 3.31 -13.17 0.40
N MET A 98 2.18 -12.63 0.89
CA MET A 98 1.08 -12.11 0.06
C MET A 98 1.46 -10.84 -0.70
N TYR A 99 2.44 -10.07 -0.20
CA TYR A 99 2.85 -8.78 -0.74
C TYR A 99 4.36 -8.75 -1.02
N PRO A 100 4.88 -9.65 -1.89
CA PRO A 100 6.32 -9.88 -2.03
C PRO A 100 7.09 -8.66 -2.58
N PHE A 101 6.39 -7.72 -3.21
CA PHE A 101 6.97 -6.52 -3.80
C PHE A 101 6.92 -5.28 -2.88
N LEU A 102 6.47 -5.43 -1.62
CA LEU A 102 6.54 -4.37 -0.63
C LEU A 102 8.01 -4.04 -0.31
N ARG A 103 8.39 -2.77 -0.41
CA ARG A 103 9.79 -2.31 -0.25
C ARG A 103 10.12 -1.70 1.11
N CYS A 104 9.16 -1.64 2.02
CA CYS A 104 9.36 -1.08 3.34
C CYS A 104 8.56 -1.85 4.40
N THR A 105 9.25 -2.34 5.44
CA THR A 105 8.66 -3.04 6.59
C THR A 105 9.03 -2.37 7.91
N ARG A 106 9.63 -1.18 7.87
CA ARG A 106 10.02 -0.36 9.03
C ARG A 106 8.80 0.07 9.86
N ILE A 107 9.04 0.30 11.14
CA ILE A 107 8.21 1.22 11.94
C ILE A 107 8.52 2.65 11.47
N VAL A 108 7.49 3.45 11.22
CA VAL A 108 7.64 4.85 10.82
C VAL A 108 8.17 5.66 12.01
N GLU A 109 9.22 6.45 11.79
CA GLU A 109 9.88 7.25 12.82
C GLU A 109 10.00 8.72 12.35
N PRO A 110 10.08 9.69 13.28
CA PRO A 110 10.35 11.08 12.92
C PRO A 110 11.63 11.22 12.09
N GLY A 111 11.58 12.03 11.03
CA GLY A 111 12.71 12.26 10.13
C GLY A 111 12.79 11.31 8.94
N MET A 112 11.98 10.24 8.90
CA MET A 112 11.86 9.42 7.70
C MET A 112 11.17 10.18 6.57
N VAL A 113 11.64 9.96 5.35
CA VAL A 113 10.98 10.40 4.11
C VAL A 113 10.56 9.16 3.33
N LEU A 114 9.28 9.07 3.00
CA LEU A 114 8.64 7.89 2.42
C LEU A 114 7.81 8.31 1.20
N THR A 115 7.78 7.48 0.17
CA THR A 115 6.79 7.60 -0.92
C THR A 115 5.46 6.99 -0.50
N ILE A 116 4.35 7.52 -1.03
CA ILE A 116 3.00 6.93 -0.91
C ILE A 116 2.39 6.95 -2.30
N GLU A 117 2.50 5.81 -2.98
CA GLU A 117 2.25 5.62 -4.41
C GLU A 117 1.24 4.49 -4.66
N PRO A 118 0.02 4.56 -4.10
CA PRO A 118 -0.99 3.58 -4.44
C PRO A 118 -1.36 3.65 -5.92
N GLY A 119 -1.76 2.51 -6.46
CA GLY A 119 -2.18 2.36 -7.85
C GLY A 119 -3.45 1.53 -7.98
N PHE A 120 -4.03 1.59 -9.17
CA PHE A 120 -5.21 0.80 -9.55
C PHE A 120 -5.08 0.48 -11.03
N TYR A 121 -4.82 -0.78 -11.35
CA TYR A 121 -4.46 -1.21 -12.70
C TYR A 121 -5.41 -2.28 -13.22
N PHE A 122 -5.56 -2.31 -14.53
CA PHE A 122 -6.12 -3.44 -15.28
C PHE A 122 -4.99 -3.98 -16.15
N ILE A 123 -4.50 -5.18 -15.84
CA ILE A 123 -3.32 -5.81 -16.46
C ILE A 123 -3.79 -7.15 -17.03
N ASP A 124 -3.47 -7.41 -18.31
CA ASP A 124 -3.83 -8.64 -19.03
C ASP A 124 -3.05 -9.88 -18.55
#